data_AF-A0AAF1A229-F1
#
_entry.id   AF-A0AAF1A229-F1
#
_cell.length_a   1.000
_cell.length_b   1.000
_cell.length_c   1.000
_cell.angle_alpha   90.00
_cell.angle_beta   90.00
_cell.angle_gamma   90.00
#
_symmetry.space_group_name_H-M   'P 1'
#
loop_
_entity.id
_entity.type
_entity.pdbx_description
1 polymer ?
#
loop_
_entity_poly.entity_id
_entity_poly.type
_entity_poly.pdbx_seq_one_letter_code
_entity_poly.pdbx_strand_id
1 'polypeptide(L)'
;MHMKKEVMSMTRNLEVLENSKRRLLGEDLESFSIDELEKVEGQFDQSLRNIRAKLSGARIKGLTKFESCSAGPIRGNQLFKEQISLLKDEEKVLMEKNAELREKYEAQPLPLFIDRQEDESPQARKMEVDTQLFIGLPER
;
A
#
# COMPACT_ATOMS: atom_id res chain seq x y z
N MET A 1 56.68 38.62 31.01
CA MET A 1 55.53 39.45 30.56
C MET A 1 54.62 38.77 29.53
N HIS A 2 55.14 37.90 28.65
CA HIS A 2 54.35 37.26 27.59
C HIS A 2 53.26 36.30 28.10
N MET A 3 53.60 35.34 28.98
CA MET A 3 52.63 34.40 29.56
C MET A 3 51.49 35.10 30.30
N LYS A 4 51.74 36.22 30.97
CA LYS A 4 50.69 37.01 31.63
C LYS A 4 49.69 37.58 30.60
N LYS A 5 50.17 38.04 29.44
CA LYS A 5 49.29 38.50 28.34
C LYS A 5 48.47 37.36 27.75
N GLU A 6 49.09 36.19 27.60
CA GLU A 6 48.44 35.00 27.08
C GLU A 6 47.36 34.47 28.03
N VAL A 7 47.65 34.42 29.33
CA VAL A 7 46.67 34.07 30.38
C VAL A 7 45.51 35.07 30.38
N MET A 8 45.77 36.37 30.35
CA MET A 8 44.69 37.38 30.29
C MET A 8 43.84 37.26 29.01
N SER A 9 44.47 36.95 27.87
CA SER A 9 43.77 36.71 26.61
C SER A 9 42.85 35.49 26.70
N MET A 10 43.35 34.37 27.24
CA MET A 10 42.56 33.16 27.42
C MET A 10 41.42 33.36 28.41
N THR A 11 41.65 34.05 29.54
CA THR A 11 40.59 34.39 30.50
C THR A 11 39.48 35.21 29.84
N ARG A 12 39.85 36.20 29.01
CA ARG A 12 38.87 37.02 28.28
C ARG A 12 38.09 36.20 27.25
N ASN A 13 38.75 35.29 26.55
CA ASN A 13 38.08 34.40 25.60
C ASN A 13 37.10 33.45 26.31
N LEU A 14 37.49 32.90 27.46
CA LEU A 14 36.62 32.06 28.28
C LEU A 14 35.36 32.82 28.72
N GLU A 15 35.52 34.05 29.20
CA GLU A 15 34.40 34.91 29.60
C GLU A 15 33.43 35.18 28.43
N VAL A 16 33.97 35.47 27.23
CA VAL A 16 33.15 35.67 26.03
C VAL A 16 32.41 34.39 25.61
N LEU A 17 33.10 33.24 25.65
CA LEU A 17 32.51 31.93 25.34
C LEU A 17 31.41 31.55 26.32
N GLU A 18 31.63 31.77 27.61
CA GLU A 18 30.67 31.47 28.66
C GLU A 18 29.45 32.37 28.57
N ASN A 19 29.65 33.67 28.34
CA ASN A 19 28.56 34.61 28.07
C ASN A 19 27.79 34.20 26.80
N SER A 20 28.48 33.83 25.71
CA SER A 20 27.82 33.34 24.50
C SER A 20 27.00 32.07 24.73
N LYS A 21 27.46 31.16 25.59
CA LYS A 21 26.74 29.94 25.95
C LYS A 21 25.49 30.24 26.76
N ARG A 22 25.58 31.06 27.81
CA ARG A 22 24.43 31.51 28.61
C ARG A 22 23.35 32.14 27.73
N ARG A 23 23.78 33.04 26.84
CA ARG A 23 22.91 33.70 25.86
C ARG A 23 22.18 32.71 24.93
N LEU A 24 22.88 31.69 24.41
CA LEU A 24 22.25 30.64 23.59
C LEU A 24 21.26 29.78 24.37
N LEU A 25 21.43 29.65 25.69
CA LEU A 25 20.51 28.94 26.57
C LEU A 25 19.32 29.80 27.02
N GLY A 26 19.21 31.05 26.54
CA GLY A 26 18.12 31.97 26.88
C GLY A 26 18.33 32.70 28.22
N GLU A 27 19.55 32.75 28.72
CA GLU A 27 19.93 33.50 29.93
C GLU A 27 20.41 34.92 29.57
N ASP A 28 20.31 35.87 30.50
CA ASP A 28 20.78 37.25 30.37
C ASP A 28 20.19 38.05 29.18
N LEU A 29 18.96 37.71 28.73
CA LEU A 29 18.30 38.30 27.56
C LEU A 29 17.99 39.80 27.70
N GLU A 30 17.94 40.33 28.91
CA GLU A 30 17.73 41.77 29.18
C GLU A 30 18.84 42.65 28.60
N SER A 31 20.02 42.07 28.33
CA SER A 31 21.17 42.74 27.72
C SER A 31 21.16 42.74 26.19
N PHE A 32 20.18 42.10 25.55
CA PHE A 32 20.08 42.04 24.09
C PHE A 32 19.35 43.26 23.52
N SER A 33 19.90 43.79 22.43
CA SER A 33 19.10 44.54 21.47
C SER A 33 18.20 43.60 20.67
N ILE A 34 17.07 44.12 20.18
CA ILE A 34 16.11 43.37 19.36
C ILE A 34 16.79 42.74 18.14
N ASP A 35 17.67 43.46 17.46
CA ASP A 35 18.40 43.00 16.27
C ASP A 35 19.35 41.82 16.59
N GLU A 36 20.01 41.85 17.74
CA GLU A 36 20.89 40.76 18.19
C GLU A 36 20.09 39.50 18.54
N LEU A 37 18.87 39.66 19.07
CA LEU A 37 18.00 38.54 19.42
C LEU A 37 17.47 37.85 18.17
N GLU A 38 17.01 38.62 17.18
CA GLU A 38 16.58 38.12 15.87
C GLU A 38 17.71 37.34 15.17
N LYS A 39 18.94 37.84 15.27
CA LYS A 39 20.12 37.14 14.73
C LYS A 39 20.36 35.79 15.41
N VAL A 40 20.23 35.71 16.74
CA VAL A 40 20.40 34.46 17.49
C VAL A 40 19.27 33.48 17.17
N GLU A 41 18.03 33.96 17.07
CA GLU A 41 16.88 33.16 16.66
C GLU A 41 17.08 32.55 15.26
N GLY A 42 17.53 33.36 14.29
CA GLY A 42 17.85 32.88 12.95
C GLY A 42 18.95 31.81 12.94
N GLN A 43 19.96 31.93 13.81
CA GLN A 43 21.01 30.90 13.97
C GLN A 43 20.44 29.59 14.53
N PHE A 44 19.54 29.66 15.50
CA PHE A 44 18.86 28.49 16.05
C PHE A 44 18.00 27.80 15.00
N ASP A 45 17.21 28.58 14.27
CA ASP A 45 16.34 28.11 13.21
C ASP A 45 17.11 27.34 12.14
N GLN A 46 18.23 27.90 11.68
CA GLN A 46 19.08 27.26 10.68
C GLN A 46 19.71 25.97 11.20
N SER A 47 20.17 25.97 12.46
CA SER A 47 20.74 24.78 13.10
C SER A 47 19.70 23.66 13.26
N LEU A 48 18.50 24.00 13.71
CA LEU A 48 17.38 23.07 13.85
C LEU A 48 16.93 22.50 12.51
N ARG A 49 16.88 23.32 11.45
CA ARG A 49 16.64 22.85 10.08
C ARG A 49 17.69 21.83 9.66
N ASN A 50 18.97 22.08 9.93
CA ASN A 50 20.06 21.16 9.62
C ASN A 50 19.96 19.84 10.41
N ILE A 51 19.65 19.89 11.71
CA ILE A 51 19.45 18.71 12.56
C ILE A 51 18.24 17.90 12.07
N ARG A 52 17.12 18.58 11.80
CA ARG A 52 15.90 17.94 11.31
C ARG A 52 16.11 17.31 9.95
N ALA A 53 16.82 17.96 9.03
CA ALA A 53 17.15 17.40 7.72
C ALA A 53 18.04 16.15 7.83
N LYS A 54 18.99 16.14 8.77
CA LYS A 54 19.81 14.95 9.06
C LYS A 54 18.97 13.81 9.65
N LEU A 55 18.05 14.13 10.55
CA LEU A 55 17.16 13.15 11.19
C LEU A 55 16.09 12.60 10.23
N SER A 56 15.45 13.47 9.43
CA SER A 56 14.47 13.07 8.41
C SER A 56 15.12 12.33 7.25
N GLY A 57 16.34 12.74 6.85
CA GLY A 57 17.11 12.06 5.82
C GLY A 57 17.46 10.61 6.19
N ALA A 58 17.75 10.32 7.46
CA ALA A 58 17.95 8.95 7.93
C ALA A 58 16.65 8.13 7.87
N ARG A 59 15.50 8.74 8.20
CA ARG A 59 14.19 8.09 8.18
C ARG A 59 13.67 7.84 6.74
N ILE A 60 13.89 8.77 5.82
CA ILE A 60 13.51 8.66 4.40
C ILE A 60 14.36 7.60 3.68
N LYS A 61 15.68 7.54 3.94
CA LYS A 61 16.57 6.52 3.36
C LYS A 61 16.16 5.08 3.73
N GLY A 62 15.59 4.88 4.91
CA GLY A 62 15.06 3.58 5.34
C GLY A 62 13.80 3.17 4.58
N LEU A 63 12.88 4.11 4.36
CA LEU A 63 11.62 3.87 3.65
C LEU A 63 11.82 3.60 2.15
N THR A 64 12.70 4.36 1.49
CA THR A 64 13.00 4.14 0.05
C THR A 64 13.63 2.77 -0.22
N LYS A 65 14.40 2.22 0.73
CA LYS A 65 14.99 0.88 0.64
C LYS A 65 13.95 -0.23 0.82
N PHE A 66 12.89 0.04 1.59
CA PHE A 66 11.77 -0.87 1.79
C PHE A 66 10.84 -0.90 0.55
N GLU A 67 10.55 0.26 -0.05
CA GLU A 67 9.73 0.34 -1.27
C GLU A 67 10.42 -0.30 -2.49
N SER A 68 11.75 -0.13 -2.66
CA SER A 68 12.49 -0.79 -3.75
C SER A 68 12.53 -2.32 -3.65
N CYS A 69 12.44 -2.87 -2.43
CA CYS A 69 12.40 -4.32 -2.20
C CYS A 69 10.99 -4.90 -2.38
N SER A 70 9.95 -4.10 -2.14
CA SER A 70 8.54 -4.47 -2.37
C SER A 70 8.10 -4.30 -3.83
N ALA A 71 8.83 -3.52 -4.64
CA ALA A 71 8.48 -3.23 -6.04
C ALA A 71 9.13 -4.17 -7.08
N GLY A 72 9.92 -5.15 -6.65
CA GLY A 72 10.47 -6.18 -7.55
C GLY A 72 9.45 -7.30 -7.80
N PRO A 73 9.34 -7.85 -9.02
CA PRO A 73 8.51 -9.02 -9.26
C PRO A 73 9.00 -10.16 -8.36
N ILE A 74 8.14 -10.59 -7.44
CA ILE A 74 8.34 -11.80 -6.64
C ILE A 74 8.63 -12.92 -7.65
N ARG A 75 9.90 -13.33 -7.73
CA ARG A 75 10.46 -14.22 -8.76
C ARG A 75 9.79 -15.60 -8.85
N GLY A 76 8.88 -15.93 -7.93
CA GLY A 76 8.02 -17.12 -7.99
C GLY A 76 6.72 -16.96 -8.77
N ASN A 77 6.29 -15.75 -9.12
CA ASN A 77 4.96 -15.50 -9.71
C ASN A 77 4.93 -15.51 -11.24
N GLN A 78 6.02 -15.83 -11.92
CA GLN A 78 6.07 -15.82 -13.39
C GLN A 78 5.33 -17.03 -13.98
N LEU A 79 5.64 -18.24 -13.51
CA LEU A 79 5.01 -19.48 -13.98
C LEU A 79 3.51 -19.53 -13.64
N PHE A 80 3.12 -19.02 -12.47
CA PHE A 80 1.71 -18.93 -12.11
C PHE A 80 0.93 -17.95 -13.00
N LYS A 81 1.55 -16.85 -13.45
CA LYS A 81 0.92 -15.94 -14.41
C LYS A 81 0.73 -16.59 -15.76
N GLU A 82 1.73 -17.33 -16.24
CA GLU A 82 1.63 -18.08 -17.50
C GLU A 82 0.54 -19.15 -17.43
N GLN A 83 0.47 -19.90 -16.33
CA GLN A 83 -0.57 -20.91 -16.14
C GLN A 83 -1.97 -20.32 -15.99
N ILE A 84 -2.12 -19.16 -15.33
CA ILE A 84 -3.39 -18.42 -15.27
C ILE A 84 -3.80 -17.92 -16.66
N SER A 85 -2.85 -17.46 -17.49
CA SER A 85 -3.15 -17.01 -18.85
C SER A 85 -3.66 -18.18 -19.71
N LEU A 86 -2.98 -19.33 -19.63
CA LEU A 86 -3.35 -20.52 -20.38
C LEU A 86 -4.76 -21.02 -20.01
N LEU A 87 -5.07 -21.09 -18.71
CA LEU A 87 -6.39 -21.50 -18.23
C LEU A 87 -7.49 -20.54 -18.68
N LYS A 88 -7.22 -19.22 -18.73
CA LYS A 88 -8.17 -18.23 -19.23
C LYS A 88 -8.46 -18.40 -20.72
N ASP A 89 -7.45 -18.74 -21.51
CA ASP A 89 -7.64 -19.00 -22.94
C ASP A 89 -8.44 -20.29 -23.17
N GLU A 90 -8.20 -21.33 -22.38
CA GLU A 90 -8.99 -22.57 -22.42
C GLU A 90 -10.45 -22.34 -22.02
N GLU A 91 -10.71 -21.61 -20.93
CA GLU A 91 -12.07 -21.22 -20.52
C GLU A 91 -12.80 -20.44 -21.62
N LYS A 92 -12.09 -19.55 -22.32
CA LYS A 92 -12.65 -18.77 -23.43
C LYS A 92 -13.07 -19.67 -24.60
N VAL A 93 -12.21 -20.61 -25.00
CA VAL A 93 -12.52 -21.57 -26.07
C VAL A 93 -13.69 -22.47 -25.68
N LEU A 94 -13.73 -22.93 -24.42
CA LEU A 94 -14.86 -23.72 -23.93
C LEU A 94 -16.15 -22.92 -23.88
N MET A 95 -16.11 -21.64 -23.49
CA MET A 95 -17.26 -20.73 -23.52
C MET A 95 -17.79 -20.52 -24.94
N GLU A 96 -16.90 -20.31 -25.91
CA GLU A 96 -17.27 -20.15 -27.32
C GLU A 96 -17.90 -21.43 -27.87
N LYS A 97 -17.30 -22.59 -27.61
CA LYS A 97 -17.86 -23.88 -28.00
C LYS A 97 -19.20 -24.18 -27.31
N ASN A 98 -19.38 -23.78 -26.05
CA ASN A 98 -20.65 -23.90 -25.35
C ASN A 98 -21.71 -22.94 -25.90
N ALA A 99 -21.31 -21.74 -26.34
CA ALA A 99 -22.20 -20.82 -27.04
C ALA A 99 -22.62 -21.39 -28.40
N GLU A 100 -21.69 -21.95 -29.18
CA GLU A 100 -22.00 -22.63 -30.44
C GLU A 100 -22.90 -23.86 -30.26
N LEU A 101 -22.68 -24.64 -29.19
CA LEU A 101 -23.54 -25.77 -28.87
C LEU A 101 -24.92 -25.29 -28.45
N ARG A 102 -25.01 -24.25 -27.62
CA ARG A 102 -26.29 -23.59 -27.30
C ARG A 102 -26.98 -23.13 -28.57
N GLU A 103 -26.32 -22.46 -29.50
CA GLU A 103 -26.91 -22.08 -30.77
C GLU A 103 -27.37 -23.30 -31.59
N LYS A 104 -26.58 -24.38 -31.66
CA LYS A 104 -26.94 -25.63 -32.35
C LYS A 104 -28.13 -26.37 -31.72
N TYR A 105 -28.28 -26.29 -30.39
CA TYR A 105 -29.34 -26.97 -29.64
C TYR A 105 -30.52 -26.04 -29.28
N GLU A 106 -30.38 -24.72 -29.43
CA GLU A 106 -31.45 -23.71 -29.42
C GLU A 106 -32.04 -23.53 -30.83
N ALA A 107 -31.30 -23.86 -31.89
CA ALA A 107 -31.78 -23.87 -33.28
C ALA A 107 -32.43 -25.20 -33.71
N GLN A 108 -32.39 -26.25 -32.88
CA GLN A 108 -33.31 -27.37 -33.01
C GLN A 108 -34.44 -27.20 -31.99
N PRO A 109 -35.69 -27.01 -32.43
CA PRO A 109 -36.81 -27.34 -31.59
C PRO A 109 -36.65 -28.83 -31.27
N LEU A 110 -36.36 -29.18 -30.02
CA LEU A 110 -36.62 -30.53 -29.55
C LEU A 110 -38.07 -30.85 -29.94
N PRO A 111 -38.34 -31.95 -30.68
CA PRO A 111 -39.70 -32.37 -30.95
C PRO A 111 -40.29 -32.92 -29.66
N LEU A 112 -40.62 -32.01 -28.73
CA LEU A 112 -41.63 -32.27 -27.73
C LEU A 112 -42.97 -32.13 -28.46
N PHE A 113 -43.37 -33.21 -29.12
CA PHE A 113 -44.78 -33.47 -29.34
C PHE A 113 -45.43 -33.54 -27.96
N ILE A 114 -45.94 -32.41 -27.48
CA ILE A 114 -47.11 -32.41 -26.64
C ILE A 114 -48.02 -31.36 -27.25
N ASP A 115 -48.89 -31.88 -28.11
CA ASP A 115 -50.03 -31.20 -28.69
C ASP A 115 -50.71 -30.37 -27.59
N ARG A 116 -50.77 -29.06 -27.75
CA ARG A 116 -51.80 -28.28 -27.08
C ARG A 116 -53.10 -28.56 -27.81
N GLN A 117 -53.68 -29.72 -27.53
CA GLN A 117 -55.10 -29.90 -27.69
C GLN A 117 -55.73 -29.39 -26.40
N GLU A 118 -56.15 -28.12 -26.43
CA GLU A 118 -57.32 -27.74 -25.64
C GLU A 118 -58.47 -28.61 -26.17
N ASP A 119 -58.82 -29.67 -25.44
CA ASP A 119 -60.21 -29.97 -25.05
C ASP A 119 -60.37 -31.36 -24.41
N GLU A 120 -61.09 -31.33 -23.28
CA GLU A 120 -61.79 -32.42 -22.55
C GLU A 120 -61.04 -33.46 -21.67
N SER A 121 -61.64 -33.70 -20.50
CA SER A 121 -61.28 -34.50 -19.29
C SER A 121 -60.93 -36.01 -19.53
N PRO A 122 -60.62 -36.89 -18.54
CA PRO A 122 -60.61 -36.79 -17.06
C PRO A 122 -59.40 -37.47 -16.32
N GLN A 123 -59.30 -37.24 -14.99
CA GLN A 123 -58.43 -37.95 -14.01
C GLN A 123 -56.90 -37.89 -14.24
N ALA A 124 -56.29 -36.76 -13.89
CA ALA A 124 -54.86 -36.68 -13.61
C ALA A 124 -54.51 -37.53 -12.36
N ARG A 125 -54.14 -38.80 -12.56
CA ARG A 125 -53.37 -39.55 -11.55
C ARG A 125 -51.95 -39.02 -11.57
N LYS A 126 -51.67 -38.05 -10.70
CA LYS A 126 -50.31 -37.60 -10.38
C LYS A 126 -49.59 -38.76 -9.70
N MET A 127 -48.74 -39.46 -10.42
CA MET A 127 -47.81 -40.41 -9.81
C MET A 127 -46.50 -39.64 -9.60
N GLU A 128 -46.33 -39.15 -8.38
CA GLU A 128 -45.14 -38.44 -7.92
C GLU A 128 -44.01 -39.46 -7.80
N VAL A 129 -43.01 -39.35 -8.67
CA VAL A 129 -41.81 -40.19 -8.62
C VAL A 129 -40.71 -39.34 -8.00
N ASP A 130 -40.42 -39.61 -6.73
CA ASP A 130 -39.33 -38.95 -6.01
C ASP A 130 -37.99 -39.33 -6.63
N THR A 131 -37.37 -38.41 -7.37
CA THR A 131 -35.96 -38.52 -7.74
C THR A 131 -35.11 -37.94 -6.61
N GLN A 132 -34.42 -38.80 -5.86
CA GLN A 132 -33.46 -38.36 -4.85
C GLN A 132 -32.22 -37.75 -5.51
N LEU A 133 -32.12 -36.42 -5.44
CA LEU A 133 -30.97 -35.67 -5.90
C LEU A 133 -29.95 -35.54 -4.74
N PHE A 134 -28.89 -36.34 -4.77
CA PHE A 134 -27.79 -36.20 -3.81
C PHE A 134 -26.82 -35.11 -4.29
N ILE A 135 -26.90 -33.94 -3.68
CA ILE A 135 -25.87 -32.90 -3.81
C ILE A 135 -25.03 -32.92 -2.53
N GLY A 136 -23.95 -33.72 -2.55
CA GLY A 136 -22.97 -33.79 -1.46
C GLY A 136 -21.73 -34.61 -1.86
N LEU A 137 -20.54 -34.23 -1.37
CA LEU A 137 -19.33 -35.04 -1.54
C LEU A 137 -19.46 -36.36 -0.75
N PRO A 138 -19.03 -37.51 -1.30
CA PRO A 138 -19.11 -38.78 -0.58
C PRO A 138 -18.23 -38.76 0.67
N GLU A 139 -18.77 -39.20 1.81
CA GLU A 139 -17.95 -39.51 2.99
C GLU A 139 -17.13 -40.77 2.74
N ARG A 140 -15.89 -40.78 3.25
CA ARG A 140 -14.94 -41.89 3.14
C ARG A 140 -15.24 -43.03 4.11
#